data_AF-A0A2U1FQH3-F1
#
_entry.id   AF-A0A2U1FQH3-F1
#
_cell.length_a   1.000
_cell.length_b   1.000
_cell.length_c   1.000
_cell.angle_alpha   90.00
_cell.angle_beta   90.00
_cell.angle_gamma   90.00
#
_symmetry.space_group_name_H-M   'P 1'
#
loop_
_entity.id
_entity.type
_entity.pdbx_description
1 polymer ?
#
loop_
_entity_poly.entity_id
_entity_poly.type
_entity_poly.pdbx_seq_one_letter_code
_entity_poly.pdbx_strand_id
1 'polypeptide(L)'
;MLLVHARLDAGLGDRARAAWPVPQRPREGTWLLDTALQCLAAARLGDGAVLRRTRADLAPWSGRLVHTVNGQLVLAPVDLVLARAALAAGEPREAGAALDRADALAERLDAPHWRAEVAGLRSRLCDAREDGV
;
A
#
# COMPACT_ATOMS: atom_id res chain seq x y z
N MET A 1 13.14 5.41 -0.65
CA MET A 1 12.02 4.46 -0.44
C MET A 1 12.17 3.18 -1.25
N LEU A 2 12.42 3.23 -2.56
CA LEU A 2 12.56 2.04 -3.41
C LEU A 2 13.59 1.01 -2.90
N LEU A 3 14.73 1.46 -2.38
CA LEU A 3 15.75 0.56 -1.82
C LEU A 3 15.26 -0.26 -0.61
N VAL A 4 14.37 0.29 0.22
CA VAL A 4 13.78 -0.43 1.36
C VAL A 4 12.90 -1.56 0.84
N HIS A 5 12.04 -1.28 -0.14
CA HIS A 5 11.20 -2.28 -0.80
C HIS A 5 12.02 -3.37 -1.48
N ALA A 6 13.02 -3.01 -2.29
CA ALA A 6 13.90 -3.97 -2.94
C ALA A 6 14.62 -4.90 -1.95
N ARG A 7 15.05 -4.36 -0.79
CA ARG A 7 15.66 -5.18 0.27
C ARG A 7 14.65 -6.10 0.95
N LEU A 8 13.43 -5.63 1.19
CA LEU A 8 12.35 -6.47 1.73
C LEU A 8 11.98 -7.60 0.77
N ASP A 9 11.92 -7.31 -0.53
CA ASP A 9 11.63 -8.31 -1.57
C ASP A 9 12.76 -9.33 -1.70
N ALA A 10 14.01 -8.92 -1.46
CA ALA A 10 15.17 -9.81 -1.41
C ALA A 10 15.32 -10.57 -0.08
N GLY A 11 14.36 -10.45 0.86
CA GLY A 11 14.46 -11.09 2.19
C GLY A 11 15.51 -10.47 3.13
N LEU A 12 16.08 -9.32 2.77
CA LEU A 12 17.13 -8.63 3.53
C LEU A 12 16.53 -7.68 4.59
N GLY A 13 15.70 -8.23 5.48
CA GLY A 13 14.92 -7.48 6.48
C GLY A 13 15.76 -6.55 7.37
N ASP A 14 16.89 -7.02 7.88
CA ASP A 14 17.78 -6.20 8.73
C ASP A 14 18.39 -5.03 7.97
N ARG A 15 18.76 -5.22 6.70
CA ARG A 15 19.26 -4.14 5.84
C ARG A 15 18.17 -3.16 5.44
N ALA A 16 16.93 -3.64 5.31
CA ALA A 16 15.78 -2.76 5.10
C ALA A 16 15.55 -1.89 6.34
N ARG A 17 15.58 -2.49 7.54
CA ARG A 17 15.44 -1.80 8.83
C ARG A 17 16.57 -0.81 9.09
N ALA A 18 17.82 -1.15 8.73
CA ALA A 18 18.96 -0.23 8.86
C ALA A 18 18.84 1.03 7.98
N ALA A 19 18.05 0.97 6.90
CA ALA A 19 17.74 2.13 6.06
C ALA A 19 16.40 2.80 6.44
N TRP A 20 15.84 2.47 7.60
CA TRP A 20 14.55 2.94 8.10
C TRP A 20 14.71 3.59 9.50
N PRO A 21 13.95 4.65 9.85
CA PRO A 21 13.00 5.39 9.01
C PRO A 21 13.71 6.38 8.09
N VAL A 22 13.07 6.68 6.95
CA VAL A 22 13.55 7.71 6.02
C VAL A 22 12.95 9.06 6.40
N PRO A 23 13.70 10.17 6.26
CA PRO A 23 13.22 11.50 6.64
C PRO A 23 11.86 11.85 6.04
N GLN A 24 11.04 12.55 6.82
CA GLN A 24 9.80 13.12 6.30
C GLN A 24 10.12 14.14 5.21
N ARG A 25 9.35 14.08 4.13
CA ARG A 25 9.45 15.02 3.02
C ARG A 25 8.34 16.07 3.13
N PRO A 26 8.58 17.32 2.68
CA PRO A 26 7.53 18.31 2.53
C PRO A 26 6.36 17.78 1.69
N ARG A 27 5.16 18.32 1.92
CA ARG A 27 3.93 17.93 1.21
C ARG A 27 3.86 18.55 -0.19
N GLU A 28 4.80 18.16 -1.04
CA GLU A 28 5.03 18.72 -2.38
C GLU A 28 5.11 17.61 -3.43
N GLY A 29 5.21 17.93 -4.72
CA GLY A 29 5.58 17.10 -5.88
C GLY A 29 5.38 15.57 -5.84
N THR A 30 6.14 14.87 -4.98
CA THR A 30 6.20 13.41 -4.83
C THR A 30 5.58 12.87 -3.55
N TRP A 31 5.02 13.74 -2.69
CA TRP A 31 4.60 13.41 -1.34
C TRP A 31 3.61 12.25 -1.28
N LEU A 32 2.62 12.20 -2.18
CA LEU A 32 1.62 11.14 -2.19
C LEU A 32 2.25 9.78 -2.52
N LEU A 33 3.18 9.76 -3.48
CA LEU A 33 3.97 8.59 -3.84
C LEU A 33 4.87 8.13 -2.68
N ASP A 34 5.62 9.06 -2.09
CA ASP A 34 6.53 8.76 -0.98
C ASP A 34 5.75 8.24 0.24
N THR A 35 4.58 8.84 0.55
CA THR A 35 3.70 8.42 1.65
C THR A 35 3.13 7.02 1.41
N ALA A 36 2.71 6.71 0.17
CA ALA A 36 2.27 5.37 -0.20
C ALA A 36 3.37 4.31 -0.03
N LEU A 37 4.59 4.62 -0.48
CA LEU A 37 5.73 3.72 -0.33
C LEU A 37 6.14 3.56 1.15
N GLN A 38 6.07 4.62 1.95
CA GLN A 38 6.31 4.53 3.39
C GLN A 38 5.26 3.65 4.08
N CYS A 39 3.97 3.79 3.73
CA CYS A 39 2.88 2.99 4.28
C CYS A 39 3.13 1.48 4.08
N LEU A 40 3.46 1.09 2.85
CA LEU A 40 3.73 -0.31 2.51
C LEU A 40 4.97 -0.85 3.24
N ALA A 41 6.06 -0.07 3.30
CA ALA A 41 7.27 -0.48 3.99
C ALA A 41 7.05 -0.60 5.51
N ALA A 42 6.33 0.35 6.11
CA ALA A 42 6.01 0.35 7.53
C ALA A 42 5.20 -0.88 7.93
N ALA A 43 4.20 -1.26 7.13
CA ALA A 43 3.43 -2.48 7.35
C ALA A 43 4.31 -3.74 7.34
N ARG A 44 5.20 -3.86 6.34
CA ARG A 44 6.11 -5.02 6.22
C ARG A 44 7.20 -5.06 7.29
N LEU A 45 7.63 -3.90 7.81
CA LEU A 45 8.66 -3.79 8.84
C LEU A 45 8.10 -3.87 10.27
N GLY A 46 6.78 -3.81 10.43
CA GLY A 46 6.11 -3.77 11.73
C GLY A 46 6.15 -2.40 12.43
N ASP A 47 6.43 -1.31 11.70
CA ASP A 47 6.45 0.04 12.26
C ASP A 47 5.02 0.61 12.35
N GLY A 48 4.33 0.27 13.44
CA GLY A 48 2.95 0.69 13.67
C GLY A 48 2.76 2.21 13.77
N ALA A 49 3.78 2.96 14.19
CA ALA A 49 3.67 4.42 14.32
C ALA A 49 3.66 5.09 12.94
N VAL A 50 4.60 4.71 12.06
CA VAL A 50 4.61 5.20 10.69
C VAL A 50 3.39 4.72 9.92
N LEU A 51 3.03 3.44 10.06
CA LEU A 51 1.86 2.86 9.39
C LEU A 51 0.58 3.64 9.67
N ARG A 52 0.27 3.89 10.95
CA ARG A 52 -0.93 4.65 11.35
C ARG A 52 -0.93 6.06 10.76
N ARG A 53 0.21 6.78 10.87
CA ARG A 53 0.34 8.13 10.31
C ARG A 53 0.10 8.12 8.80
N THR A 54 0.81 7.27 8.06
CA THR A 54 0.73 7.25 6.60
C THR A 54 -0.64 6.79 6.11
N ARG A 55 -1.33 5.88 6.83
CA ARG A 55 -2.72 5.52 6.50
C ARG A 55 -3.67 6.69 6.70
N ALA A 56 -3.53 7.43 7.81
CA ALA A 56 -4.32 8.63 8.05
C ALA A 56 -4.07 9.70 6.98
N ASP A 57 -2.81 9.88 6.55
CA ASP A 57 -2.42 10.81 5.49
C ASP A 57 -2.99 10.42 4.11
N LEU A 58 -3.08 9.11 3.82
CA LEU A 58 -3.61 8.57 2.57
C LEU A 58 -5.14 8.51 2.53
N ALA A 59 -5.81 8.36 3.68
CA ALA A 59 -7.26 8.16 3.74
C ALA A 59 -8.09 9.22 2.99
N PRO A 60 -7.77 10.54 3.05
CA PRO A 60 -8.47 11.57 2.26
C PRO A 60 -8.37 11.40 0.74
N TRP A 61 -7.47 10.54 0.27
CA TRP A 61 -7.24 10.27 -1.15
C TRP A 61 -7.87 8.96 -1.63
N SER A 62 -8.69 8.31 -0.80
CA SER A 62 -9.48 7.15 -1.23
C SER A 62 -10.28 7.45 -2.50
N GLY A 63 -10.36 6.47 -3.40
CA GLY A 63 -10.98 6.59 -4.72
C GLY A 63 -10.11 7.33 -5.76
N ARG A 64 -8.85 7.66 -5.44
CA ARG A 64 -7.89 8.30 -6.35
C ARG A 64 -6.66 7.43 -6.61
N LEU A 65 -5.86 7.85 -7.59
CA LEU A 65 -4.56 7.25 -7.91
C LEU A 65 -3.45 7.88 -7.06
N VAL A 66 -2.46 7.07 -6.71
CA VAL A 66 -1.16 7.56 -6.22
C VAL A 66 -0.34 7.97 -7.44
N HIS A 67 -0.12 9.27 -7.61
CA HIS A 67 0.66 9.82 -8.72
C HIS A 67 1.54 11.00 -8.30
N THR A 68 2.56 11.32 -9.10
CA THR A 68 3.30 12.60 -8.96
C THR A 68 2.45 13.76 -9.46
N VAL A 69 2.72 14.99 -9.01
CA VAL A 69 1.91 16.18 -9.37
C VAL A 69 1.70 16.34 -10.89
N ASN A 70 2.69 16.01 -11.71
CA ASN A 70 2.62 16.08 -13.16
C ASN A 70 2.05 14.82 -13.84
N GLY A 71 1.64 13.81 -13.08
CA GLY A 71 1.05 12.57 -13.57
C GLY A 71 2.02 11.63 -14.31
N GLN A 72 3.30 11.96 -14.41
CA GLN A 72 4.27 11.14 -15.15
C GLN A 72 4.51 9.77 -14.53
N LEU A 73 4.27 9.63 -13.22
CA LEU A 73 4.30 8.36 -12.54
C LEU A 73 2.97 8.12 -11.83
N VAL A 74 2.38 6.96 -12.09
CA VAL A 74 1.25 6.40 -11.35
C VAL A 74 1.71 5.09 -10.73
N LEU A 75 1.52 4.96 -9.41
CA LEU A 75 1.89 3.74 -8.69
C LEU A 75 0.75 2.72 -8.68
N ALA A 76 -0.42 3.13 -8.19
CA ALA A 76 -1.60 2.29 -7.96
C ALA A 76 -2.79 3.15 -7.50
N PRO A 77 -4.02 2.61 -7.45
CA PRO A 77 -5.08 3.11 -6.59
C PRO A 77 -4.60 3.29 -5.15
N VAL A 78 -4.97 4.39 -4.50
CA VAL A 78 -4.70 4.61 -3.07
C VAL A 78 -5.27 3.47 -2.24
N ASP A 79 -6.49 3.02 -2.55
CA ASP A 79 -7.12 1.93 -1.80
C ASP A 79 -6.41 0.58 -2.00
N LEU A 80 -5.72 0.36 -3.11
CA LEU A 80 -4.89 -0.83 -3.31
C LEU A 80 -3.64 -0.80 -2.43
N VAL A 81 -3.05 0.40 -2.23
CA VAL A 81 -1.96 0.60 -1.25
C VAL A 81 -2.46 0.33 0.16
N LEU A 82 -3.62 0.87 0.54
CA LEU A 82 -4.23 0.65 1.85
C LEU A 82 -4.56 -0.83 2.09
N ALA A 83 -5.11 -1.53 1.09
CA ALA A 83 -5.39 -2.95 1.16
C ALA A 83 -4.14 -3.80 1.41
N ARG A 84 -3.08 -3.58 0.63
CA ARG A 84 -1.80 -4.27 0.80
C ARG A 84 -1.19 -4.00 2.18
N ALA A 85 -1.27 -2.76 2.66
CA ALA A 85 -0.78 -2.41 3.98
C ALA A 85 -1.60 -3.06 5.10
N ALA A 86 -2.92 -3.17 4.95
CA ALA A 86 -3.79 -3.87 5.90
C ALA A 86 -3.52 -5.39 5.92
N LEU A 87 -3.34 -6.01 4.76
CA LEU A 87 -2.94 -7.42 4.67
C LEU A 87 -1.60 -7.68 5.36
N ALA A 88 -0.58 -6.86 5.06
CA ALA A 88 0.74 -7.01 5.67
C ALA A 88 0.72 -6.76 7.20
N ALA A 89 -0.24 -5.99 7.70
CA ALA A 89 -0.44 -5.75 9.13
C ALA A 89 -1.38 -6.77 9.81
N GLY A 90 -1.92 -7.75 9.08
CA GLY A 90 -2.83 -8.76 9.63
C GLY A 90 -4.24 -8.24 9.93
N GLU A 91 -4.74 -7.27 9.17
CA GLU A 91 -6.05 -6.63 9.37
C GLU A 91 -7.01 -6.97 8.21
N PRO A 92 -7.53 -8.22 8.15
CA PRO A 92 -8.26 -8.74 6.99
C PRO A 92 -9.55 -7.97 6.67
N ARG A 93 -10.24 -7.43 7.68
CA ARG A 93 -11.47 -6.63 7.48
C ARG A 93 -11.16 -5.30 6.80
N GLU A 94 -10.12 -4.60 7.25
CA GLU A 94 -9.69 -3.34 6.64
C GLU A 94 -9.20 -3.56 5.21
N ALA A 95 -8.48 -4.65 4.98
CA ALA A 95 -8.04 -5.06 3.65
C ALA A 95 -9.23 -5.27 2.71
N GLY A 96 -10.24 -6.03 3.12
CA GLY A 96 -11.44 -6.29 2.31
C GLY A 96 -12.16 -5.01 1.88
N ALA A 97 -12.43 -4.11 2.84
CA ALA A 97 -13.09 -2.84 2.55
C ALA A 97 -12.27 -1.94 1.61
N ALA A 98 -10.94 -1.95 1.73
CA ALA A 98 -10.07 -1.23 0.82
C ALA A 98 -10.03 -1.88 -0.59
N LEU A 99 -10.07 -3.21 -0.68
CA LEU A 99 -10.16 -3.92 -1.97
C LEU A 99 -11.47 -3.62 -2.70
N ASP A 100 -12.60 -3.48 -2.00
CA ASP A 100 -13.88 -3.06 -2.61
C ASP A 100 -13.74 -1.68 -3.29
N ARG A 101 -13.13 -0.71 -2.60
CA ARG A 101 -12.92 0.64 -3.16
C ARG A 101 -11.89 0.66 -4.29
N ALA A 102 -10.85 -0.17 -4.20
CA ALA A 102 -9.86 -0.31 -5.26
C ALA A 102 -10.47 -0.90 -6.53
N ASP A 103 -11.34 -1.92 -6.42
CA ASP A 103 -12.04 -2.51 -7.56
C ASP A 103 -12.95 -1.49 -8.24
N ALA A 104 -13.72 -0.72 -7.45
CA ALA A 104 -14.59 0.33 -7.97
C ALA A 104 -13.82 1.43 -8.73
N LEU A 105 -12.60 1.78 -8.31
CA LEU A 105 -11.76 2.71 -9.08
C LEU A 105 -11.22 2.04 -10.36
N ALA A 106 -10.74 0.79 -10.26
CA ALA A 106 -10.19 0.06 -11.40
C ALA A 106 -11.25 -0.18 -12.50
N GLU A 107 -12.50 -0.45 -12.12
CA GLU A 107 -13.63 -0.55 -13.04
C GLU A 107 -13.91 0.78 -13.75
N ARG A 108 -14.01 1.89 -13.02
CA ARG A 108 -14.24 3.23 -13.61
C ARG A 108 -13.16 3.65 -14.60
N LEU A 109 -11.93 3.19 -14.40
CA LEU A 109 -10.78 3.51 -15.24
C LEU A 109 -10.56 2.50 -16.37
N ASP A 110 -11.38 1.45 -16.47
CA ASP A 110 -11.16 0.31 -17.37
C ASP A 110 -9.72 -0.24 -17.29
N ALA A 111 -9.26 -0.48 -16.06
CA ALA A 111 -7.89 -0.90 -15.75
C ALA A 111 -7.83 -2.40 -15.40
N PRO A 112 -7.81 -3.32 -16.38
CA PRO A 112 -7.91 -4.76 -16.14
C PRO A 112 -6.75 -5.32 -15.29
N HIS A 113 -5.56 -4.74 -15.38
CA HIS A 113 -4.41 -5.14 -14.58
C HIS A 113 -4.62 -4.90 -13.08
N TRP A 114 -5.27 -3.80 -12.68
CA TRP A 114 -5.60 -3.56 -11.27
C TRP A 114 -6.75 -4.42 -10.79
N ARG A 115 -7.75 -4.71 -11.65
CA ARG A 115 -8.81 -5.67 -11.32
C ARG A 115 -8.26 -7.08 -11.07
N ALA A 116 -7.34 -7.53 -11.92
CA ALA A 116 -6.65 -8.81 -11.75
C ALA A 116 -5.87 -8.84 -10.42
N GLU A 117 -5.21 -7.74 -10.07
CA GLU A 117 -4.48 -7.66 -8.82
C GLU A 117 -5.39 -7.69 -7.59
N VAL A 118 -6.51 -6.95 -7.61
CA VAL A 118 -7.54 -7.00 -6.56
C VAL A 118 -8.04 -8.43 -6.37
N ALA A 119 -8.35 -9.14 -7.45
CA ALA A 119 -8.79 -10.54 -7.39
C ALA A 119 -7.72 -11.44 -6.73
N GLY A 120 -6.45 -11.28 -7.09
CA GLY A 120 -5.34 -12.03 -6.48
C GLY A 120 -5.10 -11.71 -5.00
N LEU A 121 -5.38 -10.48 -4.55
CA LEU A 121 -5.35 -10.13 -3.12
C LEU A 121 -6.56 -10.69 -2.36
N ARG A 122 -7.74 -10.72 -2.97
CA ARG A 122 -8.94 -11.33 -2.38
C ARG A 122 -8.78 -12.83 -2.16
N SER A 123 -8.22 -13.55 -3.13
CA SER A 123 -7.95 -14.98 -2.98
C SER A 123 -7.11 -15.25 -1.73
N ARG A 124 -5.98 -14.54 -1.59
CA ARG A 124 -5.10 -14.64 -0.42
C ARG A 124 -5.80 -14.32 0.91
N LEU A 125 -6.74 -13.38 0.88
CA LEU A 125 -7.53 -13.03 2.06
C LEU A 125 -8.51 -14.13 2.46
N CYS A 126 -9.06 -14.88 1.50
CA CYS A 126 -9.91 -16.04 1.77
C CYS A 126 -9.06 -17.20 2.34
N ASP A 127 -7.95 -17.53 1.69
CA ASP A 127 -7.05 -18.61 2.13
C ASP A 127 -6.57 -18.38 3.58
N ALA A 128 -6.17 -17.14 3.92
CA ALA A 128 -5.74 -16.79 5.27
C ALA A 128 -6.83 -16.86 6.35
N ARG A 129 -8.12 -16.87 5.97
CA ARG A 129 -9.25 -17.04 6.90
C ARG A 129 -9.57 -18.52 7.15
N GLU A 130 -9.24 -19.39 6.20
CA GLU A 130 -9.47 -20.83 6.30
C GLU A 130 -8.38 -21.51 7.16
N ASP A 131 -7.13 -21.04 7.11
CA ASP A 131 -6.01 -21.55 7.92
C ASP A 131 -6.09 -21.18 9.42
N GLY A 132 -7.01 -20.29 9.80
CA GLY A 132 -7.20 -19.78 11.16
C GLY A 132 -8.37 -20.40 11.94
N VAL A 133 -8.96 -21.49 11.45
CA VAL A 133 -10.07 -22.23 12.06
C VAL A 133 -9.62 -23.56 12.63
#